data_AF-A0AAD7ZHL3-F1
#
_entry.id   AF-A0AAD7ZHL3-F1
#
_cell.length_a   1.000
_cell.length_b   1.000
_cell.length_c   1.000
_cell.angle_alpha   90.00
_cell.angle_beta   90.00
_cell.angle_gamma   90.00
#
_symmetry.space_group_name_H-M   'P 1'
#
loop_
_entity.id
_entity.type
_entity.pdbx_description
1 polymer ?
#
loop_
_entity_poly.entity_id
_entity_poly.type
_entity_poly.pdbx_seq_one_letter_code
_entity_poly.pdbx_strand_id
1 'polypeptide(L)'
;KSPALRPNSEYHVAVTTQMISQPVTVIVGLGGMQYDGKLYNHTQTTTVEPYSTQVLEFNIPDLGPGSYNLTVRGIDGLLFINSTTLDYVQKSYSIFIQTDKAMYKPGQKVQFRVIVLDSHLKPSPTEDLDLYISDGKQNRVKQWAKVQTNNGVYSGELHLSEFPVLGDWTITVSLLGETSSKSFEVAEYVLPKFEVTVDAPEHVTYKDSHFVATVEAKYTYGKAVEGEVTATVNSGSLQPISLIPVSKVVHIDGKVAIDFDIAKDLRLNDQYDGSLEIQVVVEEALTGRKQNTTFEVSLHKFNYKLEIINSAEYFKPGLMHTVHIQVSHYDGSPVQDQKNPVIVKYGFSFNFGENVYKEEEYTLSTDGLVEVNIYPPTNSNETALTVSAKYLDLDEVTTYISPILSPSNTFIQAVLVTQNPK
;
A
#
# COMPACT_ATOMS: atom_id res chain seq x y z
N LYS A 1 11.12 -8.91 13.21
CA LYS A 1 10.15 -10.02 13.03
C LYS A 1 10.79 -11.28 13.54
N SER A 2 10.13 -12.05 14.40
CA SER A 2 10.63 -13.36 14.83
C SER A 2 10.62 -14.35 13.66
N PRO A 3 11.59 -15.28 13.60
CA PRO A 3 11.58 -16.37 12.63
C PRO A 3 10.35 -17.28 12.84
N ALA A 4 9.75 -17.73 11.74
CA ALA A 4 8.51 -18.51 11.76
C ALA A 4 8.69 -19.89 11.12
N LEU A 5 8.06 -20.90 11.71
CA LEU A 5 7.90 -22.24 11.15
C LEU A 5 6.53 -22.36 10.51
N ARG A 6 6.48 -22.96 9.32
CA ARG A 6 5.23 -23.32 8.64
C ARG A 6 5.21 -24.82 8.39
N PRO A 7 4.05 -25.48 8.53
CA PRO A 7 3.95 -26.89 8.23
C PRO A 7 4.16 -27.15 6.73
N ASN A 8 4.67 -28.33 6.40
CA ASN A 8 4.95 -28.79 5.04
C ASN A 8 5.81 -27.80 4.21
N SER A 9 6.83 -27.23 4.84
CA SER A 9 7.71 -26.24 4.21
C SER A 9 9.19 -26.52 4.45
N GLU A 10 10.04 -25.99 3.58
CA GLU A 10 11.49 -26.00 3.75
C GLU A 10 11.93 -24.85 4.68
N TYR A 11 12.80 -25.14 5.63
CA TYR A 11 13.42 -24.16 6.52
C TYR A 11 14.94 -24.21 6.36
N HIS A 12 15.51 -23.13 5.83
CA HIS A 12 16.95 -23.03 5.55
C HIS A 12 17.69 -22.31 6.69
N VAL A 13 18.77 -22.92 7.19
CA VAL A 13 19.67 -22.34 8.18
C VAL A 13 21.05 -22.15 7.56
N ALA A 14 21.47 -20.90 7.39
CA ALA A 14 22.82 -20.57 6.93
C ALA A 14 23.77 -20.42 8.13
N VAL A 15 24.83 -21.22 8.15
CA VAL A 15 25.93 -21.11 9.11
C VAL A 15 27.14 -20.52 8.41
N THR A 16 27.57 -19.35 8.86
CA THR A 16 28.74 -18.65 8.30
C THR A 16 29.79 -18.48 9.39
N THR A 17 31.04 -18.76 9.06
CA THR A 17 32.16 -18.53 9.96
C THR A 17 33.00 -17.35 9.49
N GLN A 18 33.47 -16.54 10.44
CA GLN A 18 34.37 -15.41 10.18
C GLN A 18 35.45 -15.37 11.25
N MET A 19 36.65 -14.93 10.89
CA MET A 19 37.79 -14.75 11.80
C MET A 19 38.19 -16.01 12.59
N ILE A 20 38.03 -17.18 11.99
CA ILE A 20 38.50 -18.47 12.53
C ILE A 20 39.64 -19.04 11.68
N SER A 21 40.52 -19.83 12.30
CA SER A 21 41.70 -20.41 11.64
C SER A 21 41.59 -21.92 11.40
N GLN A 22 40.56 -22.57 11.94
CA GLN A 22 40.31 -24.01 11.84
C GLN A 22 38.82 -24.24 11.56
N PRO A 23 38.44 -25.33 10.87
CA PRO A 23 37.04 -25.66 10.63
C PRO A 23 36.26 -25.77 11.95
N VAL A 24 34.99 -25.38 11.92
CA VAL A 24 34.09 -25.47 13.09
C VAL A 24 33.02 -26.51 12.80
N THR A 25 32.89 -27.49 13.69
CA THR A 25 31.79 -28.45 13.62
C THR A 25 30.63 -27.96 14.46
N VAL A 26 29.46 -27.81 13.83
CA VAL A 26 28.24 -27.33 14.47
C VAL A 26 27.14 -28.39 14.39
N ILE A 27 26.35 -28.47 15.45
CA ILE A 27 25.06 -29.17 15.48
C ILE A 27 23.97 -28.11 15.43
N VAL A 28 23.12 -28.17 14.42
CA VAL A 28 21.92 -27.35 14.30
C VAL A 28 20.71 -28.22 14.59
N GLY A 29 19.99 -27.88 15.65
CA GLY A 29 18.79 -28.58 16.10
C GLY A 29 17.55 -27.70 15.98
N LEU A 30 16.51 -28.25 15.37
CA LEU A 30 15.18 -27.68 15.33
C LEU A 30 14.27 -28.61 16.14
N GLY A 31 13.78 -28.12 17.26
CA GLY A 31 13.04 -28.97 18.19
C GLY A 31 12.16 -28.19 19.14
N GLY A 32 11.21 -28.88 19.75
CA GLY A 32 10.19 -28.26 20.58
C GLY A 32 9.12 -29.23 21.01
N MET A 33 8.16 -28.71 21.76
CA MET A 33 7.03 -29.49 22.27
C MET A 33 5.73 -28.94 21.67
N GLN A 34 4.97 -29.83 21.05
CA GLN A 34 3.60 -29.59 20.65
C GLN A 34 2.73 -29.38 21.90
N TYR A 35 1.64 -28.62 21.79
CA TYR A 35 0.72 -28.44 22.93
C TYR A 35 0.01 -29.72 23.37
N ASP A 36 -0.03 -30.75 22.51
CA ASP A 36 -0.52 -32.09 22.87
C ASP A 36 0.53 -32.96 23.59
N GLY A 37 1.72 -32.41 23.85
CA GLY A 37 2.82 -33.07 24.56
C GLY A 37 3.78 -33.85 23.67
N LYS A 38 3.58 -33.93 22.35
CA LYS A 38 4.54 -34.60 21.45
C LYS A 38 5.82 -33.78 21.31
N LEU A 39 6.95 -34.45 21.45
CA LEU A 39 8.27 -33.86 21.24
C LEU A 39 8.67 -33.96 19.77
N TYR A 40 9.05 -32.84 19.18
CA TYR A 40 9.73 -32.80 17.89
C TYR A 40 11.20 -32.47 18.13
N ASN A 41 12.10 -33.22 17.47
CA ASN A 41 13.52 -32.94 17.50
C ASN A 41 14.17 -33.44 16.21
N HIS A 42 14.73 -32.52 15.43
CA HIS A 42 15.48 -32.81 14.23
C HIS A 42 16.82 -32.09 14.29
N THR A 43 17.92 -32.83 14.18
CA THR A 43 19.27 -32.28 14.27
C THR A 43 20.09 -32.65 13.06
N GLN A 44 20.84 -31.69 12.53
CA GLN A 44 21.84 -31.91 11.51
C GLN A 44 23.20 -31.45 12.02
N THR A 45 24.25 -32.16 11.64
CA THR A 45 25.63 -31.81 11.97
C THR A 45 26.37 -31.45 10.69
N THR A 46 27.15 -30.36 10.72
CA THR A 46 27.97 -29.96 9.58
C THR A 46 29.29 -29.36 10.06
N THR A 47 30.31 -29.47 9.22
CA THR A 47 31.60 -28.82 9.41
C THR A 47 31.70 -27.66 8.44
N VAL A 48 31.95 -26.46 8.97
CA VAL A 48 32.04 -25.22 8.19
C VAL A 48 33.49 -24.78 8.14
N GLU A 49 34.04 -24.70 6.93
CA GLU A 49 35.40 -24.24 6.69
C GLU A 49 35.56 -22.75 7.04
N PRO A 50 36.78 -22.28 7.37
CA PRO A 50 37.04 -20.85 7.61
C PRO A 50 36.57 -19.95 6.47
N TYR A 51 35.91 -18.83 6.81
CA TYR A 51 35.42 -17.83 5.85
C TYR A 51 34.42 -18.38 4.82
N SER A 52 33.70 -19.44 5.17
CA SER A 52 32.70 -20.07 4.31
C SER A 52 31.31 -20.07 4.94
N THR A 53 30.30 -20.30 4.09
CA THR A 53 28.91 -20.46 4.48
C THR A 53 28.43 -21.84 4.06
N GLN A 54 27.77 -22.56 4.97
CA GLN A 54 27.04 -23.79 4.69
C GLN A 54 25.55 -23.55 4.95
N VAL A 55 24.69 -24.07 4.08
CA VAL A 55 23.23 -23.95 4.23
C VAL A 55 22.67 -25.34 4.52
N LEU A 56 21.96 -25.46 5.64
CA LEU A 56 21.26 -26.67 6.04
C LEU A 56 19.78 -26.53 5.75
N GLU A 57 19.20 -27.54 5.10
CA GLU A 57 17.79 -27.60 4.75
C GLU A 57 17.05 -28.53 5.72
N PHE A 58 15.98 -28.02 6.32
CA PHE A 58 15.09 -28.77 7.19
C PHE A 58 13.71 -28.88 6.53
N ASN A 59 13.27 -30.09 6.24
CA ASN A 59 11.91 -30.35 5.79
C ASN A 59 10.98 -30.39 6.99
N ILE A 60 10.11 -29.37 7.14
CA ILE A 60 9.23 -29.20 8.30
C ILE A 60 7.90 -29.89 8.02
N PRO A 61 7.54 -30.97 8.73
CA PRO A 61 6.23 -31.60 8.59
C PRO A 61 5.14 -30.75 9.26
N ASP A 62 3.89 -31.21 9.24
CA ASP A 62 2.86 -30.63 10.09
C ASP A 62 3.13 -30.93 11.57
N LEU A 63 3.79 -29.99 12.24
CA LEU A 63 4.12 -30.07 13.65
C LEU A 63 2.93 -29.70 14.55
N GLY A 64 1.92 -29.00 14.02
CA GLY A 64 0.87 -28.41 14.86
C GLY A 64 1.37 -27.31 15.82
N PRO A 65 0.44 -26.66 16.55
CA PRO A 65 0.77 -25.59 17.47
C PRO A 65 1.63 -26.09 18.64
N GLY A 66 2.67 -25.32 18.96
CA GLY A 66 3.65 -25.71 19.96
C GLY A 66 4.67 -24.61 20.23
N SER A 67 5.62 -24.92 21.11
CA SER A 67 6.79 -24.07 21.37
C SER A 67 8.02 -24.72 20.76
N TYR A 68 8.59 -24.07 19.76
CA TYR A 68 9.74 -24.56 19.00
C TYR A 68 10.93 -23.63 19.14
N ASN A 69 12.12 -24.20 19.08
CA ASN A 69 13.39 -23.50 19.17
C ASN A 69 14.34 -23.98 18.07
N LEU A 70 15.10 -23.03 17.51
CA LEU A 70 16.32 -23.31 16.77
C LEU A 70 17.49 -23.22 17.75
N THR A 71 18.19 -24.33 17.96
CA THR A 71 19.39 -24.40 18.80
C THR A 71 20.60 -24.68 17.92
N VAL A 72 21.64 -23.85 18.04
CA VAL A 72 22.92 -24.06 17.35
C VAL A 72 24.02 -24.27 18.39
N ARG A 73 24.80 -25.33 18.22
CA ARG A 73 25.88 -25.70 19.14
C ARG A 73 27.17 -25.93 18.36
N GLY A 74 28.22 -25.18 18.67
CA GLY A 74 29.58 -25.49 18.23
C GLY A 74 30.20 -26.53 19.15
N ILE A 75 30.64 -27.66 18.57
CA ILE A 75 31.16 -28.81 19.32
C ILE A 75 32.65 -29.07 19.10
N ASP A 76 33.21 -28.51 18.02
CA ASP A 76 34.64 -28.61 17.71
C ASP A 76 35.10 -27.36 16.95
N GLY A 77 36.37 -26.97 17.12
CA GLY A 77 36.95 -25.72 16.61
C GLY A 77 36.50 -24.45 17.37
N LEU A 78 35.20 -24.29 17.61
CA LEU A 78 34.62 -23.18 18.39
C LEU A 78 33.46 -23.69 19.24
N LEU A 79 33.56 -23.53 20.57
CA LEU A 79 32.52 -23.97 21.50
C LEU A 79 31.55 -22.82 21.79
N PHE A 80 30.27 -23.03 21.45
CA PHE A 80 29.20 -22.09 21.75
C PHE A 80 27.84 -22.80 21.78
N ILE A 81 26.86 -22.17 22.40
CA ILE A 81 25.46 -22.58 22.32
C ILE A 81 24.59 -21.33 22.25
N ASN A 82 23.68 -21.31 21.28
CA ASN A 82 22.66 -20.26 21.19
C ASN A 82 21.31 -20.90 20.82
N SER A 83 20.22 -20.29 21.26
CA SER A 83 18.86 -20.76 21.01
C SER A 83 17.95 -19.58 20.72
N THR A 84 17.03 -19.74 19.77
CA THR A 84 16.03 -18.73 19.43
C THR A 84 14.67 -19.40 19.28
N THR A 85 13.63 -18.77 19.82
CA THR A 85 12.24 -19.22 19.70
C THR A 85 11.75 -19.03 18.27
N LEU A 86 11.05 -20.03 17.76
CA LEU A 86 10.44 -20.03 16.44
C LEU A 86 8.91 -19.97 16.58
N ASP A 87 8.29 -19.01 15.91
CA ASP A 87 6.83 -18.88 15.93
C ASP A 87 6.20 -19.89 14.99
N TYR A 88 5.32 -20.76 15.50
CA TYR A 88 4.56 -21.66 14.63
C TYR A 88 3.42 -20.89 13.96
N VAL A 89 3.45 -20.86 12.63
CA VAL A 89 2.41 -20.27 11.80
C VAL A 89 1.76 -21.41 11.02
N GLN A 90 0.56 -21.80 11.45
CA GLN A 90 -0.23 -22.86 10.78
C GLN A 90 -0.46 -22.55 9.30
N LYS A 91 -0.54 -21.26 8.95
CA LYS A 91 -0.81 -20.79 7.60
C LYS A 91 0.30 -21.17 6.61
N SER A 92 0.03 -22.15 5.77
CA SER A 92 0.88 -22.65 4.67
C SER A 92 0.30 -22.34 3.30
N TYR A 93 -1.00 -22.07 3.22
CA TYR A 93 -1.68 -21.73 1.99
C TYR A 93 -2.24 -20.32 2.01
N SER A 94 -2.56 -19.81 0.83
CA SER A 94 -3.33 -18.59 0.67
C SER A 94 -4.55 -18.87 -0.19
N ILE A 95 -5.73 -18.68 0.41
CA ILE A 95 -7.02 -18.92 -0.24
C ILE A 95 -7.66 -17.57 -0.57
N PHE A 96 -7.86 -17.31 -1.85
CA PHE A 96 -8.57 -16.14 -2.36
C PHE A 96 -9.92 -16.54 -2.95
N ILE A 97 -10.96 -15.78 -2.61
CA ILE A 97 -12.30 -15.99 -3.15
C ILE A 97 -12.65 -14.78 -4.02
N GLN A 98 -13.19 -15.03 -5.20
CA GLN A 98 -13.66 -14.00 -6.12
C GLN A 98 -15.06 -14.30 -6.58
N THR A 99 -15.88 -13.27 -6.68
CA THR A 99 -17.26 -13.29 -7.17
C THR A 99 -17.33 -12.44 -8.42
N ASP A 100 -18.25 -12.73 -9.35
CA ASP A 100 -18.42 -11.92 -10.57
C ASP A 100 -19.00 -10.53 -10.26
N LYS A 101 -19.75 -10.40 -9.16
CA LYS A 101 -20.31 -9.14 -8.65
C LYS A 101 -20.15 -9.02 -7.14
N ALA A 102 -20.19 -7.78 -6.64
CA ALA A 102 -20.26 -7.48 -5.22
C ALA A 102 -21.69 -7.57 -4.65
N MET A 103 -22.72 -7.37 -5.50
CA MET A 103 -24.13 -7.37 -5.12
C MET A 103 -24.98 -8.15 -6.14
N TYR A 104 -25.98 -8.87 -5.65
CA TYR A 104 -26.93 -9.66 -6.44
C TYR A 104 -28.38 -9.34 -6.08
N LYS A 105 -29.27 -9.49 -7.06
CA LYS A 105 -30.71 -9.41 -6.86
C LYS A 105 -31.32 -10.81 -6.63
N PRO A 106 -32.52 -10.89 -6.04
CA PRO A 106 -33.33 -12.11 -6.09
C PRO A 106 -33.39 -12.74 -7.49
N GLY A 107 -33.36 -14.07 -7.56
CA GLY A 107 -33.37 -14.84 -8.82
C GLY A 107 -32.04 -14.84 -9.60
N GLN A 108 -31.01 -14.10 -9.19
CA GLN A 108 -29.73 -14.09 -9.91
C GLN A 108 -28.86 -15.30 -9.58
N LYS A 109 -27.98 -15.66 -10.53
CA LYS A 109 -26.92 -16.65 -10.33
C LYS A 109 -25.65 -15.95 -9.84
N VAL A 110 -25.18 -16.36 -8.66
CA VAL A 110 -23.87 -16.01 -8.10
C VAL A 110 -22.82 -16.91 -8.73
N GLN A 111 -21.82 -16.33 -9.37
CA GLN A 111 -20.66 -17.06 -9.88
C GLN A 111 -19.42 -16.70 -9.06
N PHE A 112 -18.65 -17.70 -8.67
CA PHE A 112 -17.46 -17.48 -7.88
C PHE A 112 -16.34 -18.45 -8.25
N ARG A 113 -15.11 -18.04 -7.94
CA ARG A 113 -13.94 -18.91 -7.98
C ARG A 113 -13.13 -18.81 -6.70
N VAL A 114 -12.50 -19.91 -6.36
CA VAL A 114 -11.56 -20.07 -5.25
C VAL A 114 -10.18 -20.30 -5.85
N ILE A 115 -9.17 -19.58 -5.39
CA ILE A 115 -7.78 -19.68 -5.83
C ILE A 115 -6.94 -20.07 -4.61
N VAL A 116 -6.17 -21.14 -4.72
CA VAL A 116 -5.31 -21.69 -3.67
C VAL A 116 -3.87 -21.63 -4.13
N LEU A 117 -3.05 -20.91 -3.37
CA LEU A 117 -1.62 -20.75 -3.62
C LEU A 117 -0.80 -21.29 -2.46
N ASP A 118 0.38 -21.84 -2.75
CA ASP A 118 1.39 -22.21 -1.76
C ASP A 118 2.21 -20.99 -1.29
N SER A 119 3.21 -21.24 -0.44
CA SER A 119 4.14 -20.22 0.08
C SER A 119 5.00 -19.55 -1.01
N HIS A 120 5.13 -20.17 -2.18
CA HIS A 120 5.84 -19.63 -3.35
C HIS A 120 4.90 -18.92 -4.34
N LEU A 121 3.65 -18.69 -3.94
CA LEU A 121 2.59 -18.13 -4.79
C LEU A 121 2.30 -18.97 -6.05
N LYS A 122 2.60 -20.27 -6.01
CA LYS A 122 2.28 -21.21 -7.08
C LYS A 122 0.95 -21.90 -6.80
N PRO A 123 0.15 -22.21 -7.84
CA PRO A 123 -1.10 -22.92 -7.62
C PRO A 123 -0.84 -24.34 -7.08
N SER A 124 -1.48 -24.68 -5.96
CA SER A 124 -1.34 -26.01 -5.34
C SER A 124 -2.58 -26.87 -5.62
N PRO A 125 -2.46 -27.97 -6.40
CA PRO A 125 -3.61 -28.77 -6.83
C PRO A 125 -4.01 -29.92 -5.89
N THR A 126 -3.35 -30.12 -4.75
CA THR A 126 -3.29 -31.48 -4.16
C THR A 126 -4.29 -31.78 -3.04
N GLU A 127 -4.96 -30.79 -2.45
CA GLU A 127 -5.78 -31.01 -1.25
C GLU A 127 -7.27 -30.70 -1.47
N ASP A 128 -8.11 -31.51 -0.85
CA ASP A 128 -9.57 -31.39 -0.87
C ASP A 128 -10.03 -30.14 -0.11
N LEU A 129 -10.84 -29.30 -0.76
CA LEU A 129 -11.46 -28.12 -0.15
C LEU A 129 -12.85 -28.44 0.37
N ASP A 130 -13.18 -27.89 1.53
CA ASP A 130 -14.56 -27.81 2.02
C ASP A 130 -15.04 -26.37 1.87
N LEU A 131 -16.19 -26.17 1.23
CA LEU A 131 -16.76 -24.84 1.07
C LEU A 131 -18.26 -24.83 1.32
N TYR A 132 -18.74 -23.70 1.83
CA TYR A 132 -20.16 -23.48 2.03
C TYR A 132 -20.52 -22.02 1.85
N ILE A 133 -21.79 -21.77 1.56
CA ILE A 133 -22.36 -20.43 1.51
C ILE A 133 -23.38 -20.31 2.64
N SER A 134 -23.34 -19.19 3.35
CA SER A 134 -24.35 -18.79 4.32
C SER A 134 -25.11 -17.56 3.84
N ASP A 135 -26.40 -17.50 4.13
CA ASP A 135 -27.25 -16.34 3.83
C ASP A 135 -27.06 -15.16 4.81
N GLY A 136 -27.76 -14.05 4.58
CA GLY A 136 -27.74 -12.86 5.46
C GLY A 136 -28.16 -13.09 6.91
N LYS A 137 -28.75 -14.25 7.22
CA LYS A 137 -29.09 -14.68 8.60
C LYS A 137 -28.16 -15.78 9.11
N GLN A 138 -27.03 -16.01 8.43
CA GLN A 138 -26.02 -17.01 8.74
C GLN A 138 -26.50 -18.46 8.61
N ASN A 139 -27.61 -18.72 7.91
CA ASN A 139 -28.03 -20.08 7.60
C ASN A 139 -27.17 -20.65 6.46
N ARG A 140 -26.61 -21.85 6.65
CA ARG A 140 -25.86 -22.53 5.59
C ARG A 140 -26.82 -23.00 4.49
N VAL A 141 -26.74 -22.37 3.31
CA VAL A 141 -27.65 -22.61 2.18
C VAL A 141 -27.15 -23.66 1.19
N LYS A 142 -25.83 -23.79 1.04
CA LYS A 142 -25.21 -24.76 0.12
C LYS A 142 -23.82 -25.12 0.63
N GLN A 143 -23.44 -26.39 0.47
CA GLN A 143 -22.14 -26.90 0.86
C GLN A 143 -21.61 -27.81 -0.25
N TRP A 144 -20.31 -27.73 -0.49
CA TRP A 144 -19.55 -28.68 -1.28
C TRP A 144 -18.44 -29.21 -0.38
N ALA A 145 -18.40 -30.52 -0.22
CA ALA A 145 -17.37 -31.18 0.57
C ALA A 145 -16.38 -31.86 -0.36
N LYS A 146 -15.11 -31.85 0.04
CA LYS A 146 -14.01 -32.51 -0.69
C LYS A 146 -13.94 -32.19 -2.18
N VAL A 147 -13.97 -30.90 -2.51
CA VAL A 147 -13.80 -30.48 -3.91
C VAL A 147 -12.33 -30.35 -4.26
N GLN A 148 -11.97 -30.84 -5.43
CA GLN A 148 -10.63 -30.71 -5.97
C GLN A 148 -10.51 -29.43 -6.77
N THR A 149 -9.33 -28.82 -6.74
CA THR A 149 -8.99 -27.69 -7.60
C THR A 149 -8.40 -28.17 -8.91
N ASN A 150 -8.59 -27.39 -9.97
CA ASN A 150 -7.87 -27.56 -11.23
C ASN A 150 -6.77 -26.49 -11.30
N ASN A 151 -5.50 -26.90 -11.19
CA ASN A 151 -4.36 -26.00 -11.08
C ASN A 151 -4.58 -24.90 -10.02
N GLY A 152 -4.98 -25.29 -8.81
CA GLY A 152 -5.23 -24.37 -7.69
C GLY A 152 -6.50 -23.53 -7.83
N VAL A 153 -7.34 -23.73 -8.85
CA VAL A 153 -8.60 -23.00 -9.01
C VAL A 153 -9.81 -23.92 -8.96
N TYR A 154 -10.81 -23.56 -8.15
CA TYR A 154 -12.16 -24.15 -8.19
C TYR A 154 -13.18 -23.09 -8.62
N SER A 155 -14.16 -23.45 -9.43
CA SER A 155 -15.25 -22.56 -9.85
C SER A 155 -16.59 -23.13 -9.42
N GLY A 156 -17.45 -22.28 -8.88
CA GLY A 156 -18.74 -22.66 -8.34
C GLY A 156 -19.84 -21.67 -8.68
N GLU A 157 -21.07 -22.12 -8.54
CA GLU A 157 -22.26 -21.30 -8.75
C GLU A 157 -23.39 -21.62 -7.77
N LEU A 158 -24.17 -20.59 -7.45
CA LEU A 158 -25.38 -20.67 -6.65
C LEU A 158 -26.47 -19.83 -7.30
N HIS A 159 -27.63 -20.43 -7.57
CA HIS A 159 -28.80 -19.68 -8.02
C HIS A 159 -29.60 -19.24 -6.79
N LEU A 160 -29.80 -17.92 -6.64
CA LEU A 160 -30.62 -17.35 -5.58
C LEU A 160 -32.10 -17.63 -5.86
N SER A 161 -32.90 -17.86 -4.82
CA SER A 161 -34.35 -17.96 -4.98
C SER A 161 -34.95 -16.61 -5.39
N GLU A 162 -36.21 -16.62 -5.84
CA GLU A 162 -36.99 -15.39 -6.11
C GLU A 162 -37.28 -14.58 -4.84
N PHE A 163 -37.20 -15.21 -3.67
CA PHE A 163 -37.40 -14.58 -2.35
C PHE A 163 -36.28 -15.02 -1.39
N PRO A 164 -35.03 -14.59 -1.60
CA PRO A 164 -33.91 -14.96 -0.75
C PRO A 164 -33.92 -14.14 0.54
N VAL A 165 -33.18 -14.59 1.55
CA VAL A 165 -32.84 -13.74 2.69
C VAL A 165 -31.97 -12.60 2.18
N LEU A 166 -32.39 -11.35 2.40
CA LEU A 166 -31.60 -10.16 2.03
C LEU A 166 -30.48 -9.90 3.05
N GLY A 167 -29.47 -9.14 2.64
CA GLY A 167 -28.29 -8.77 3.43
C GLY A 167 -27.02 -9.42 2.93
N ASP A 168 -26.01 -9.50 3.80
CA ASP A 168 -24.67 -9.97 3.46
C ASP A 168 -24.56 -11.50 3.51
N TRP A 169 -24.38 -12.11 2.34
CA TRP A 169 -24.11 -13.53 2.20
C TRP A 169 -22.60 -13.76 2.26
N THR A 170 -22.18 -14.93 2.74
CA THR A 170 -20.77 -15.24 2.92
C THR A 170 -20.43 -16.59 2.31
N ILE A 171 -19.41 -16.61 1.44
CA ILE A 171 -18.74 -17.82 0.97
C ILE A 171 -17.59 -18.10 1.93
N THR A 172 -17.55 -19.29 2.51
CA THR A 172 -16.46 -19.74 3.38
C THR A 172 -15.82 -20.97 2.78
N VAL A 173 -14.50 -20.97 2.72
CA VAL A 173 -13.66 -22.07 2.22
C VAL A 173 -12.67 -22.47 3.29
N SER A 174 -12.54 -23.77 3.52
CA SER A 174 -11.59 -24.35 4.46
C SER A 174 -10.66 -25.34 3.77
N LEU A 175 -9.37 -25.27 4.09
CA LEU A 175 -8.31 -26.16 3.63
C LEU A 175 -7.35 -26.45 4.78
N LEU A 176 -7.18 -27.72 5.17
CA LEU A 176 -6.23 -28.12 6.21
C LEU A 176 -6.30 -27.29 7.52
N GLY A 177 -7.53 -26.90 7.91
CA GLY A 177 -7.78 -26.09 9.10
C GLY A 177 -7.65 -24.57 8.89
N GLU A 178 -7.11 -24.11 7.76
CA GLU A 178 -7.19 -22.71 7.36
C GLU A 178 -8.57 -22.40 6.80
N THR A 179 -9.13 -21.25 7.15
CA THR A 179 -10.42 -20.80 6.65
C THR A 179 -10.30 -19.39 6.08
N SER A 180 -10.89 -19.18 4.91
CA SER A 180 -10.99 -17.89 4.25
C SER A 180 -12.45 -17.64 3.88
N SER A 181 -12.89 -16.39 3.96
CA SER A 181 -14.26 -16.01 3.65
C SER A 181 -14.33 -14.77 2.77
N LYS A 182 -15.40 -14.68 1.98
CA LYS A 182 -15.74 -13.50 1.19
C LYS A 182 -17.24 -13.27 1.22
N SER A 183 -17.61 -12.02 1.49
CA SER A 183 -18.99 -11.59 1.51
C SER A 183 -19.42 -10.97 0.18
N PHE A 184 -20.72 -11.09 -0.11
CA PHE A 184 -21.41 -10.40 -1.19
C PHE A 184 -22.82 -10.02 -0.72
N GLU A 185 -23.36 -8.92 -1.22
CA GLU A 185 -24.67 -8.44 -0.79
C GLU A 185 -25.80 -9.04 -1.63
N VAL A 186 -26.90 -9.42 -1.01
CA VAL A 186 -28.16 -9.74 -1.70
C VAL A 186 -29.21 -8.72 -1.28
N ALA A 187 -29.61 -7.87 -2.21
CA ALA A 187 -30.55 -6.80 -1.95
C ALA A 187 -31.59 -6.69 -3.07
N GLU A 188 -32.78 -6.20 -2.73
CA GLU A 188 -33.75 -5.70 -3.69
C GLU A 188 -33.26 -4.36 -4.25
N TYR A 189 -32.20 -4.42 -5.07
CA TYR A 189 -31.61 -3.22 -5.62
C TYR A 189 -32.53 -2.64 -6.70
N VAL A 190 -33.12 -1.48 -6.42
CA VAL A 190 -33.70 -0.60 -7.44
C VAL A 190 -32.55 0.21 -8.02
N LEU A 191 -32.19 -0.10 -9.26
CA LEU A 191 -31.22 0.69 -10.01
C LEU A 191 -31.71 2.15 -10.02
N PRO A 192 -30.86 3.12 -9.62
CA PRO A 192 -31.17 4.53 -9.77
C PRO A 192 -31.71 4.78 -11.18
N LYS A 193 -32.81 5.53 -11.28
CA LYS A 193 -33.45 5.75 -12.59
C LYS A 193 -32.53 6.49 -13.55
N PHE A 194 -31.62 7.29 -12.99
CA PHE A 194 -30.60 8.05 -13.68
C PHE A 194 -29.32 8.09 -12.85
N GLU A 195 -28.20 8.32 -13.53
CA GLU A 195 -26.90 8.55 -12.94
C GLU A 195 -26.50 10.01 -13.10
N VAL A 196 -25.67 10.49 -12.17
CA VAL A 196 -25.09 11.84 -12.18
C VAL A 196 -23.57 11.68 -12.14
N THR A 197 -22.91 12.26 -13.13
CA THR A 197 -21.44 12.31 -13.22
C THR A 197 -21.00 13.76 -13.24
N VAL A 198 -19.85 14.04 -12.63
CA VAL A 198 -19.25 15.38 -12.66
C VAL A 198 -17.85 15.27 -13.23
N ASP A 199 -17.56 16.16 -14.17
CA ASP A 199 -16.25 16.36 -14.78
C ASP A 199 -15.72 17.72 -14.34
N ALA A 200 -14.65 17.71 -13.55
CA ALA A 200 -14.04 18.89 -12.93
C ALA A 200 -12.53 18.66 -12.77
N PRO A 201 -11.70 19.72 -12.76
CA PRO A 201 -10.28 19.58 -12.50
C PRO A 201 -10.02 19.12 -11.06
N GLU A 202 -9.18 18.11 -10.88
CA GLU A 202 -8.76 17.65 -9.55
C GLU A 202 -7.89 18.69 -8.82
N HIS A 203 -7.16 19.49 -9.59
CA HIS A 203 -6.22 20.50 -9.09
C HIS A 203 -6.41 21.83 -9.80
N VAL A 204 -6.46 22.91 -9.03
CA VAL A 204 -6.62 24.28 -9.53
C VAL A 204 -5.68 25.21 -8.77
N THR A 205 -5.33 26.34 -9.37
CA THR A 205 -4.47 27.34 -8.75
C THR A 205 -5.15 28.70 -8.69
N TYR A 206 -4.66 29.57 -7.80
CA TYR A 206 -5.14 30.95 -7.74
C TYR A 206 -4.89 31.75 -9.04
N LYS A 207 -3.97 31.30 -9.90
CA LYS A 207 -3.73 31.91 -11.22
C LYS A 207 -4.86 31.61 -12.21
N ASP A 208 -5.60 30.51 -12.02
CA ASP A 208 -6.72 30.13 -12.87
C ASP A 208 -7.96 30.98 -12.59
N SER A 209 -8.02 31.64 -11.42
CA SER A 209 -9.09 32.54 -10.93
C SER A 209 -10.47 31.92 -10.70
N HIS A 210 -10.83 30.89 -11.47
CA HIS A 210 -12.07 30.15 -11.38
C HIS A 210 -11.87 28.68 -11.82
N PHE A 211 -12.84 27.83 -11.53
CA PHE A 211 -12.89 26.46 -12.07
C PHE A 211 -14.31 26.08 -12.48
N VAL A 212 -14.43 25.16 -13.43
CA VAL A 212 -15.72 24.72 -13.98
C VAL A 212 -15.97 23.27 -13.59
N ALA A 213 -17.13 23.02 -13.00
CA ALA A 213 -17.66 21.68 -12.77
C ALA A 213 -18.77 21.38 -13.77
N THR A 214 -18.55 20.41 -14.65
CA THR A 214 -19.54 20.01 -15.65
C THR A 214 -20.35 18.83 -15.12
N VAL A 215 -21.61 19.09 -14.81
CA VAL A 215 -22.56 18.08 -14.30
C VAL A 215 -23.31 17.47 -15.49
N GLU A 216 -23.29 16.15 -15.59
CA GLU A 216 -24.03 15.38 -16.58
C GLU A 216 -24.98 14.41 -15.87
N ALA A 217 -26.26 14.45 -16.24
CA ALA A 217 -27.31 13.60 -15.69
C ALA A 217 -28.03 12.86 -16.82
N LYS A 218 -28.01 11.53 -16.77
CA LYS A 218 -28.62 10.69 -17.81
C LYS A 218 -29.35 9.51 -17.21
N TYR A 219 -30.51 9.20 -17.78
CA TYR A 219 -31.22 7.97 -17.43
C TYR A 219 -30.40 6.75 -17.79
N THR A 220 -30.69 5.62 -17.14
CA THR A 220 -30.02 4.34 -17.41
C THR A 220 -30.14 3.84 -18.85
N TYR A 221 -31.08 4.37 -19.63
CA TYR A 221 -31.24 4.10 -21.07
C TYR A 221 -30.61 5.19 -21.98
N GLY A 222 -29.81 6.09 -21.40
CA GLY A 222 -28.94 7.04 -22.09
C GLY A 222 -29.56 8.38 -22.48
N LYS A 223 -30.83 8.66 -22.16
CA LYS A 223 -31.44 9.98 -22.42
C LYS A 223 -31.07 11.00 -21.35
N ALA A 224 -31.02 12.26 -21.75
CA ALA A 224 -30.82 13.42 -20.88
C ALA A 224 -31.90 13.49 -19.78
N VAL A 225 -31.48 13.85 -18.57
CA VAL A 225 -32.39 14.18 -17.46
C VAL A 225 -32.61 15.69 -17.46
N GLU A 226 -33.88 16.08 -17.48
CA GLU A 226 -34.31 17.46 -17.28
C GLU A 226 -34.64 17.70 -15.80
N GLY A 227 -34.13 18.79 -15.24
CA GLY A 227 -34.28 19.06 -13.81
C GLY A 227 -33.53 20.28 -13.31
N GLU A 228 -33.18 20.25 -12.03
CA GLU A 228 -32.42 21.30 -11.34
C GLU A 228 -31.19 20.69 -10.66
N VAL A 229 -30.06 21.37 -10.76
CA VAL A 229 -28.81 21.01 -10.10
C VAL A 229 -28.55 22.02 -8.99
N THR A 230 -28.31 21.52 -7.78
CA THR A 230 -27.75 22.29 -6.67
C THR A 230 -26.33 21.82 -6.42
N ALA A 231 -25.34 22.69 -6.66
CA ALA A 231 -23.93 22.43 -6.37
C ALA A 231 -23.48 23.29 -5.20
N THR A 232 -22.99 22.67 -4.12
CA THR A 232 -22.57 23.33 -2.89
C THR A 232 -21.11 23.05 -2.60
N VAL A 233 -20.32 24.11 -2.42
CA VAL A 233 -18.89 24.03 -2.07
C VAL A 233 -18.72 24.19 -0.56
N ASN A 234 -18.04 23.23 0.06
CA ASN A 234 -17.72 23.17 1.48
C ASN A 234 -16.20 23.11 1.68
N SER A 235 -15.72 23.51 2.86
CA SER A 235 -14.33 23.25 3.29
C SER A 235 -14.16 21.76 3.58
N GLY A 236 -13.08 21.15 3.09
CA GLY A 236 -12.70 19.79 3.46
C GLY A 236 -12.58 19.62 4.99
N SER A 237 -12.81 18.39 5.45
CA SER A 237 -13.11 17.98 6.83
C SER A 237 -12.01 18.25 7.89
N LEU A 238 -10.86 18.83 7.53
CA LEU A 238 -9.68 18.94 8.40
C LEU A 238 -9.08 20.34 8.57
N GLN A 239 -9.70 21.41 8.06
CA GLN A 239 -9.10 22.75 8.14
C GLN A 239 -9.84 23.72 9.10
N PRO A 240 -9.12 24.59 9.83
CA PRO A 240 -9.69 25.51 10.82
C PRO A 240 -10.52 26.66 10.22
N ILE A 241 -10.53 26.79 8.89
CA ILE A 241 -11.30 27.80 8.17
C ILE A 241 -12.66 27.21 7.84
N SER A 242 -13.67 27.59 8.62
CA SER A 242 -15.07 27.37 8.24
C SER A 242 -15.40 28.23 7.02
N LEU A 243 -15.32 27.63 5.83
CA LEU A 243 -15.88 28.26 4.64
C LEU A 243 -17.40 28.40 4.83
N ILE A 244 -17.93 29.57 4.51
CA ILE A 244 -19.38 29.74 4.38
C ILE A 244 -19.77 28.97 3.12
N PRO A 245 -20.64 27.95 3.22
CA PRO A 245 -21.00 27.15 2.05
C PRO A 245 -21.58 28.02 0.94
N VAL A 246 -21.09 27.81 -0.27
CA VAL A 246 -21.58 28.52 -1.47
C VAL A 246 -22.37 27.54 -2.31
N SER A 247 -23.65 27.83 -2.51
CA SER A 247 -24.53 27.01 -3.34
C SER A 247 -24.93 27.74 -4.63
N LYS A 248 -24.77 27.08 -5.77
CA LYS A 248 -25.30 27.52 -7.07
C LYS A 248 -26.40 26.56 -7.51
N VAL A 249 -27.52 27.15 -7.95
CA VAL A 249 -28.69 26.41 -8.45
C VAL A 249 -28.87 26.74 -9.92
N VAL A 250 -28.86 25.72 -10.77
CA VAL A 250 -28.98 25.87 -12.22
C VAL A 250 -29.91 24.82 -12.82
N HIS A 251 -30.59 25.17 -13.90
CA HIS A 251 -31.36 24.20 -14.69
C HIS A 251 -30.42 23.28 -15.47
N ILE A 252 -30.80 22.01 -15.61
CA ILE A 252 -30.08 21.02 -16.42
C ILE A 252 -31.04 20.34 -17.40
N ASP A 253 -30.57 20.20 -18.64
CA ASP A 253 -31.12 19.30 -19.65
C ASP A 253 -29.98 18.41 -20.13
N GLY A 254 -29.79 17.30 -19.43
CA GLY A 254 -28.72 16.33 -19.69
C GLY A 254 -27.34 16.76 -19.20
N LYS A 255 -26.90 18.00 -19.48
CA LYS A 255 -25.56 18.48 -19.13
C LYS A 255 -25.54 19.98 -18.87
N VAL A 256 -24.82 20.43 -17.84
CA VAL A 256 -24.64 21.84 -17.50
C VAL A 256 -23.25 22.11 -16.93
N ALA A 257 -22.65 23.24 -17.28
CA ALA A 257 -21.39 23.69 -16.71
C ALA A 257 -21.64 24.72 -15.61
N ILE A 258 -21.08 24.51 -14.43
CA ILE A 258 -21.18 25.41 -13.28
C ILE A 258 -19.79 25.98 -13.01
N ASP A 259 -19.67 27.28 -13.20
CA ASP A 259 -18.44 28.02 -12.94
C ASP A 259 -18.36 28.45 -11.47
N PHE A 260 -17.20 28.37 -10.84
CA PHE A 260 -16.93 28.84 -9.47
C PHE A 260 -15.71 29.77 -9.45
N ASP A 261 -15.91 31.04 -9.13
CA ASP A 261 -14.84 32.03 -8.98
C ASP A 261 -14.21 31.90 -7.58
N ILE A 262 -12.90 31.65 -7.54
CA ILE A 262 -12.16 31.36 -6.30
C ILE A 262 -12.21 32.55 -5.34
N ALA A 263 -12.08 33.77 -5.86
CA ALA A 263 -12.01 34.98 -5.05
C ALA A 263 -13.39 35.57 -4.74
N LYS A 264 -14.31 35.58 -5.72
CA LYS A 264 -15.63 36.22 -5.58
C LYS A 264 -16.65 35.30 -4.93
N ASP A 265 -16.73 34.05 -5.38
CA ASP A 265 -17.71 33.10 -4.87
C ASP A 265 -17.19 32.50 -3.56
N LEU A 266 -16.00 31.88 -3.60
CA LEU A 266 -15.46 31.12 -2.46
C LEU A 266 -14.78 32.01 -1.42
N ARG A 267 -14.45 33.26 -1.78
CA ARG A 267 -13.76 34.23 -0.90
C ARG A 267 -12.42 33.72 -0.38
N LEU A 268 -11.73 32.93 -1.20
CA LEU A 268 -10.42 32.36 -0.92
C LEU A 268 -9.30 33.23 -1.51
N ASN A 269 -8.13 33.18 -0.87
CA ASN A 269 -6.91 33.84 -1.32
C ASN A 269 -5.71 32.89 -1.15
N ASP A 270 -4.55 33.29 -1.65
CA ASP A 270 -3.33 32.48 -1.71
C ASP A 270 -2.71 32.08 -0.35
N GLN A 271 -3.39 32.34 0.76
CA GLN A 271 -3.08 31.82 2.09
C GLN A 271 -3.75 30.48 2.36
N TYR A 272 -4.84 30.16 1.65
CA TYR A 272 -5.49 28.85 1.74
C TYR A 272 -4.86 27.90 0.74
N ASP A 273 -4.40 26.75 1.22
CA ASP A 273 -3.91 25.65 0.41
C ASP A 273 -4.56 24.37 0.96
N GLY A 274 -5.35 23.69 0.12
CA GLY A 274 -6.14 22.56 0.57
C GLY A 274 -7.32 22.20 -0.31
N SER A 275 -8.14 21.29 0.21
CA SER A 275 -9.21 20.67 -0.56
C SER A 275 -10.59 21.27 -0.29
N LEU A 276 -11.30 21.49 -1.40
CA LEU A 276 -12.70 21.89 -1.45
C LEU A 276 -13.54 20.65 -1.74
N GLU A 277 -14.57 20.42 -0.94
CA GLU A 277 -15.55 19.36 -1.19
C GLU A 277 -16.76 19.98 -1.89
N ILE A 278 -17.14 19.47 -3.06
CA ILE A 278 -18.29 19.94 -3.80
C ILE A 278 -19.35 18.85 -3.82
N GLN A 279 -20.48 19.13 -3.19
CA GLN A 279 -21.66 18.28 -3.19
C GLN A 279 -22.62 18.73 -4.29
N VAL A 280 -22.96 17.83 -5.21
CA VAL A 280 -23.90 18.05 -6.31
C VAL A 280 -25.14 17.21 -6.09
N VAL A 281 -26.31 17.85 -6.17
CA VAL A 281 -27.62 17.18 -6.10
C VAL A 281 -28.41 17.54 -7.34
N VAL A 282 -28.88 16.54 -8.08
CA VAL A 282 -29.75 16.70 -9.25
C VAL A 282 -31.15 16.23 -8.89
N GLU A 283 -32.14 17.09 -9.07
CA GLU A 283 -33.57 16.82 -8.88
C GLU A 283 -34.28 16.73 -10.24
N GLU A 284 -34.84 15.56 -10.56
CA GLU A 284 -35.57 15.29 -11.80
C GLU A 284 -36.94 16.01 -11.80
N ALA A 285 -37.24 16.76 -12.86
CA ALA A 285 -38.43 17.62 -12.94
C ALA A 285 -39.76 16.87 -12.82
N LEU A 286 -39.88 15.67 -13.39
CA LEU A 286 -41.17 14.95 -13.48
C LEU A 286 -41.52 14.17 -12.21
N THR A 287 -40.52 13.60 -11.53
CA THR A 287 -40.77 12.70 -10.40
C THR A 287 -40.28 13.23 -9.06
N GLY A 288 -39.55 14.36 -9.05
CA GLY A 288 -38.94 14.94 -7.85
C GLY A 288 -37.86 14.06 -7.24
N ARG A 289 -37.38 13.06 -7.98
CA ARG A 289 -36.31 12.16 -7.51
C ARG A 289 -35.00 12.91 -7.50
N LYS A 290 -34.23 12.69 -6.44
CA LYS A 290 -32.89 13.27 -6.28
C LYS A 290 -31.82 12.20 -6.43
N GLN A 291 -30.70 12.57 -7.03
CA GLN A 291 -29.45 11.83 -6.98
C GLN A 291 -28.34 12.79 -6.61
N ASN A 292 -27.44 12.34 -5.74
CA ASN A 292 -26.33 13.14 -5.26
C ASN A 292 -24.99 12.49 -5.60
N THR A 293 -23.99 13.33 -5.81
CA THR A 293 -22.61 12.92 -5.94
C THR A 293 -21.73 13.98 -5.29
N THR A 294 -20.55 13.59 -4.84
CA THR A 294 -19.58 14.48 -4.22
C THR A 294 -18.24 14.29 -4.92
N PHE A 295 -17.52 15.37 -5.13
CA PHE A 295 -16.15 15.34 -5.64
C PHE A 295 -15.30 16.37 -4.89
N GLU A 296 -13.98 16.23 -5.03
CA GLU A 296 -13.00 17.05 -4.33
C GLU A 296 -12.13 17.78 -5.35
N VAL A 297 -11.79 19.03 -5.05
CA VAL A 297 -10.87 19.84 -5.84
C VAL A 297 -9.83 20.42 -4.90
N SER A 298 -8.55 20.15 -5.15
CA SER A 298 -7.47 20.76 -4.38
C SER A 298 -7.06 22.10 -5.00
N LEU A 299 -7.05 23.14 -4.17
CA LEU A 299 -6.65 24.49 -4.51
C LEU A 299 -5.25 24.76 -3.99
N HIS A 300 -4.33 25.07 -4.91
CA HIS A 300 -2.91 25.22 -4.65
C HIS A 300 -2.43 26.65 -4.90
N LYS A 301 -1.43 27.09 -4.15
CA LYS A 301 -0.77 28.38 -4.41
C LYS A 301 0.00 28.38 -5.74
N PHE A 302 0.74 27.31 -6.00
CA PHE A 302 1.57 27.14 -7.20
C PHE A 302 0.99 26.03 -8.09
N ASN A 303 1.38 25.99 -9.36
CA ASN A 303 0.99 24.91 -10.29
C ASN A 303 2.01 23.75 -10.32
N TYR A 304 2.97 23.76 -9.40
CA TYR A 304 3.99 22.76 -9.24
C TYR A 304 4.20 22.50 -7.75
N LYS A 305 4.66 21.30 -7.44
CA LYS A 305 5.10 20.88 -6.11
C LYS A 305 6.56 20.46 -6.16
N LEU A 306 7.20 20.55 -5.00
CA LEU A 306 8.59 20.20 -4.77
C LEU A 306 8.61 19.12 -3.70
N GLU A 307 9.29 18.00 -3.96
CA GLU A 307 9.40 16.90 -3.00
C GLU A 307 10.86 16.48 -2.89
N ILE A 308 11.33 16.27 -1.66
CA ILE A 308 12.69 15.78 -1.40
C ILE A 308 12.61 14.33 -0.93
N ILE A 309 13.19 13.43 -1.72
CA ILE A 309 13.10 11.98 -1.55
C ILE A 309 14.47 11.44 -1.18
N ASN A 310 14.60 10.96 0.04
CA ASN A 310 15.84 10.37 0.56
C ASN A 310 15.98 8.91 0.10
N SER A 311 17.17 8.53 -0.36
CA SER A 311 17.47 7.13 -0.73
C SER A 311 17.48 6.18 0.48
N ALA A 312 17.64 6.71 1.70
CA ALA A 312 17.63 5.95 2.95
C ALA A 312 17.14 6.82 4.12
N GLU A 313 16.55 6.18 5.13
CA GLU A 313 16.09 6.85 6.37
C GLU A 313 17.26 7.39 7.21
N TYR A 314 18.42 6.73 7.15
CA TYR A 314 19.63 7.12 7.87
C TYR A 314 20.80 7.25 6.89
N PHE A 315 21.64 8.26 7.08
CA PHE A 315 22.89 8.37 6.33
C PHE A 315 24.01 7.59 7.02
N LYS A 316 25.03 7.22 6.24
CA LYS A 316 26.22 6.50 6.69
C LYS A 316 27.43 7.44 6.57
N PRO A 317 28.06 7.86 7.68
CA PRO A 317 29.27 8.67 7.63
C PRO A 317 30.33 8.09 6.67
N GLY A 318 30.86 8.91 5.77
CA GLY A 318 31.85 8.53 4.76
C GLY A 318 31.31 7.80 3.53
N LEU A 319 30.02 7.46 3.45
CA LEU A 319 29.40 6.83 2.29
C LEU A 319 28.39 7.75 1.61
N MET A 320 28.32 7.66 0.29
CA MET A 320 27.41 8.48 -0.52
C MET A 320 25.95 8.30 -0.10
N HIS A 321 25.28 9.41 0.15
CA HIS A 321 23.86 9.51 0.41
C HIS A 321 23.20 10.28 -0.73
N THR A 322 22.37 9.60 -1.50
CA THR A 322 21.68 10.21 -2.64
C THR A 322 20.33 10.76 -2.19
N VAL A 323 20.06 12.00 -2.58
CA VAL A 323 18.78 12.67 -2.39
C VAL A 323 18.23 13.04 -3.76
N HIS A 324 16.98 12.71 -4.02
CA HIS A 324 16.29 13.08 -5.24
C HIS A 324 15.35 14.23 -4.95
N ILE A 325 15.45 15.29 -5.73
CA ILE A 325 14.53 16.43 -5.65
C ILE A 325 13.63 16.35 -6.86
N GLN A 326 12.34 16.19 -6.62
CA GLN A 326 11.33 16.07 -7.65
C GLN A 326 10.54 17.36 -7.76
N VAL A 327 10.50 17.92 -8.96
CA VAL A 327 9.65 19.05 -9.33
C VAL A 327 8.61 18.55 -10.32
N SER A 328 7.36 18.53 -9.89
CA SER A 328 6.25 17.98 -10.68
C SER A 328 5.01 18.85 -10.59
N HIS A 329 4.13 18.72 -11.56
CA HIS A 329 2.77 19.20 -11.44
C HIS A 329 1.97 18.27 -10.50
N TYR A 330 0.83 18.72 -10.02
CA TYR A 330 0.02 17.93 -9.09
C TYR A 330 -0.60 16.68 -9.71
N ASP A 331 -0.74 16.64 -11.05
CA ASP A 331 -1.11 15.45 -11.82
C ASP A 331 0.03 14.42 -11.96
N GLY A 332 1.20 14.70 -11.38
CA GLY A 332 2.39 13.85 -11.41
C GLY A 332 3.25 14.02 -12.67
N SER A 333 2.84 14.84 -13.63
CA SER A 333 3.68 15.14 -14.80
C SER A 333 4.91 15.95 -14.40
N PRO A 334 6.08 15.72 -15.04
CA PRO A 334 7.31 16.41 -14.66
C PRO A 334 7.29 17.86 -15.14
N VAL A 335 7.80 18.78 -14.30
CA VAL A 335 8.06 20.15 -14.74
C VAL A 335 9.25 20.13 -15.71
N GLN A 336 9.08 20.71 -16.89
CA GLN A 336 10.15 20.83 -17.88
C GLN A 336 10.64 22.27 -17.96
N ASP A 337 11.69 22.57 -17.21
CA ASP A 337 12.31 23.91 -17.18
C ASP A 337 13.83 23.81 -17.26
N GLN A 338 14.40 24.34 -18.34
CA GLN A 338 15.85 24.38 -18.58
C GLN A 338 16.47 25.75 -18.26
N LYS A 339 15.66 26.73 -17.85
CA LYS A 339 16.10 28.11 -17.60
C LYS A 339 16.29 28.40 -16.12
N ASN A 340 15.40 27.88 -15.28
CA ASN A 340 15.43 28.14 -13.85
C ASN A 340 16.13 26.99 -13.10
N PRO A 341 17.15 27.27 -12.27
CA PRO A 341 17.83 26.24 -11.49
C PRO A 341 16.99 25.81 -10.28
N VAL A 342 17.20 24.57 -9.85
CA VAL A 342 16.84 24.10 -8.51
C VAL A 342 18.02 24.39 -7.59
N ILE A 343 17.81 25.22 -6.57
CA ILE A 343 18.84 25.57 -5.59
C ILE A 343 18.75 24.58 -4.44
N VAL A 344 19.84 23.85 -4.18
CA VAL A 344 19.91 22.83 -3.14
C VAL A 344 20.92 23.26 -2.10
N LYS A 345 20.48 23.31 -0.85
CA LYS A 345 21.35 23.58 0.30
C LYS A 345 21.32 22.41 1.24
N TYR A 346 22.47 22.00 1.75
CA TYR A 346 22.52 20.94 2.74
C TYR A 346 23.59 21.19 3.80
N GLY A 347 23.43 20.56 4.95
CA GLY A 347 24.38 20.65 6.06
C GLY A 347 24.18 19.56 7.11
N PHE A 348 25.13 19.49 8.05
CA PHE A 348 25.21 18.43 9.07
C PHE A 348 24.96 18.99 10.49
N SER A 349 23.78 19.56 10.71
CA SER A 349 23.39 20.19 11.99
C SER A 349 21.88 20.15 12.19
N PHE A 350 21.43 20.10 13.46
CA PHE A 350 20.02 20.34 13.81
C PHE A 350 19.58 21.80 13.58
N ASN A 351 20.52 22.76 13.59
CA ASN A 351 20.22 24.18 13.38
C ASN A 351 20.63 24.59 11.96
N PHE A 352 19.72 24.39 11.00
CA PHE A 352 19.96 24.63 9.58
C PHE A 352 20.37 26.08 9.24
N GLY A 353 19.78 27.07 9.94
CA GLY A 353 19.92 28.49 9.62
C GLY A 353 21.31 29.12 9.84
N GLU A 354 22.22 28.45 10.55
CA GLU A 354 23.57 28.98 10.84
C GLU A 354 24.71 28.16 10.21
N ASN A 355 24.43 26.97 9.65
CA ASN A 355 25.47 26.03 9.17
C ASN A 355 25.08 25.34 7.85
N VAL A 356 24.79 26.13 6.80
CA VAL A 356 24.73 25.61 5.43
C VAL A 356 26.14 25.15 5.04
N TYR A 357 26.32 23.85 4.84
CA TYR A 357 27.62 23.27 4.50
C TYR A 357 27.93 23.46 3.02
N LYS A 358 26.91 23.34 2.17
CA LYS A 358 27.03 23.52 0.72
C LYS A 358 25.73 24.03 0.14
N GLU A 359 25.86 24.86 -0.89
CA GLU A 359 24.78 25.36 -1.74
C GLU A 359 25.19 25.13 -3.20
N GLU A 360 24.33 24.48 -3.96
CA GLU A 360 24.57 24.13 -5.35
C GLU A 360 23.32 24.35 -6.19
N GLU A 361 23.52 24.71 -7.45
CA GLU A 361 22.47 24.88 -8.44
C GLU A 361 22.47 23.69 -9.40
N TYR A 362 21.28 23.14 -9.64
CA TYR A 362 21.07 22.02 -10.54
C TYR A 362 20.08 22.40 -11.62
N THR A 363 20.34 21.94 -12.84
CA THR A 363 19.36 22.01 -13.93
C THR A 363 18.38 20.85 -13.80
N LEU A 364 17.10 21.13 -13.93
CA LEU A 364 16.06 20.12 -13.87
C LEU A 364 16.15 19.19 -15.09
N SER A 365 16.14 17.88 -14.86
CA SER A 365 16.12 16.90 -15.93
C SER A 365 14.77 16.88 -16.66
N THR A 366 14.69 16.16 -17.79
CA THR A 366 13.44 16.05 -18.57
C THR A 366 12.32 15.32 -17.84
N ASP A 367 12.67 14.48 -16.86
CA ASP A 367 11.78 13.76 -15.96
C ASP A 367 11.50 14.53 -14.66
N GLY A 368 11.86 15.82 -14.58
CA GLY A 368 11.51 16.68 -13.45
C GLY A 368 12.28 16.32 -12.17
N LEU A 369 13.46 15.72 -12.31
CA LEU A 369 14.25 15.20 -11.20
C LEU A 369 15.63 15.86 -11.15
N VAL A 370 16.15 15.97 -9.94
CA VAL A 370 17.54 16.33 -9.67
C VAL A 370 18.10 15.30 -8.71
N GLU A 371 19.14 14.59 -9.14
CA GLU A 371 19.90 13.68 -8.28
C GLU A 371 21.04 14.45 -7.61
N VAL A 372 21.04 14.46 -6.28
CA VAL A 372 22.05 15.12 -5.46
C VAL A 372 22.83 14.07 -4.68
N ASN A 373 24.12 13.93 -4.98
CA ASN A 373 25.01 13.00 -4.32
C ASN A 373 25.78 13.71 -3.19
N ILE A 374 25.37 13.44 -1.96
CA ILE A 374 25.96 14.03 -0.75
C ILE A 374 26.96 13.02 -0.17
N TYR A 375 28.13 13.50 0.25
CA TYR A 375 29.13 12.70 0.95
C TYR A 375 29.22 13.20 2.41
N PRO A 376 28.49 12.57 3.33
CA PRO A 376 28.61 12.85 4.76
C PRO A 376 30.05 12.66 5.24
N PRO A 377 30.63 13.63 5.95
CA PRO A 377 31.95 13.48 6.50
C PRO A 377 32.02 12.33 7.52
N THR A 378 33.24 11.88 7.81
CA THR A 378 33.50 10.71 8.68
C THR A 378 33.54 11.06 10.18
N ASN A 379 33.33 12.32 10.55
CA ASN A 379 33.57 12.82 11.91
C ASN A 379 32.33 12.64 12.80
N SER A 380 32.55 12.21 14.05
CA SER A 380 31.51 11.87 15.03
C SER A 380 30.72 13.04 15.63
N ASN A 381 31.00 14.28 15.22
CA ASN A 381 30.33 15.47 15.74
C ASN A 381 29.08 15.87 14.93
N GLU A 382 28.80 15.15 13.84
CA GLU A 382 27.64 15.39 13.00
C GLU A 382 26.39 14.80 13.62
N THR A 383 25.36 15.62 13.64
CA THR A 383 24.13 15.34 14.38
C THR A 383 23.02 14.86 13.48
N ALA A 384 22.78 15.57 12.38
CA ALA A 384 21.78 15.23 11.37
C ALA A 384 22.12 15.89 10.03
N LEU A 385 21.83 15.20 8.93
CA LEU A 385 21.81 15.78 7.60
C LEU A 385 20.46 16.46 7.37
N THR A 386 20.48 17.73 6.98
CA THR A 386 19.31 18.48 6.55
C THR A 386 19.53 18.95 5.13
N VAL A 387 18.51 18.80 4.29
CA VAL A 387 18.52 19.24 2.90
C VAL A 387 17.34 20.18 2.70
N SER A 388 17.59 21.34 2.10
CA SER A 388 16.55 22.22 1.57
C SER A 388 16.67 22.32 0.07
N ALA A 389 15.55 22.33 -0.62
CA ALA A 389 15.47 22.60 -2.04
C ALA A 389 14.60 23.83 -2.26
N LYS A 390 14.99 24.67 -3.20
CA LYS A 390 14.20 25.81 -3.66
C LYS A 390 14.06 25.74 -5.17
N TYR A 391 12.84 25.89 -5.64
CA TYR A 391 12.54 26.06 -7.05
C TYR A 391 11.56 27.22 -7.23
N LEU A 392 12.01 28.27 -7.92
CA LEU A 392 11.31 29.55 -8.04
C LEU A 392 10.92 30.09 -6.64
N ASP A 393 9.61 30.24 -6.38
CA ASP A 393 9.06 30.78 -5.14
C ASP A 393 8.69 29.70 -4.10
N LEU A 394 8.96 28.42 -4.39
CA LEU A 394 8.67 27.31 -3.48
C LEU A 394 9.97 26.80 -2.83
N ASP A 395 9.95 26.70 -1.51
CA ASP A 395 11.03 26.17 -0.68
C ASP A 395 10.51 24.96 0.09
N GLU A 396 11.29 23.88 0.11
CA GLU A 396 11.03 22.67 0.87
C GLU A 396 12.25 22.26 1.66
N VAL A 397 12.02 21.66 2.83
CA VAL A 397 13.09 21.23 3.73
C VAL A 397 12.79 19.82 4.24
N THR A 398 13.77 18.92 4.15
CA THR A 398 13.64 17.58 4.70
C THR A 398 13.51 17.62 6.21
N THR A 399 12.85 16.59 6.76
CA THR A 399 13.08 16.24 8.16
C THR A 399 14.55 15.83 8.35
N TYR A 400 15.10 16.06 9.55
CA TYR A 400 16.47 15.68 9.92
C TYR A 400 16.74 14.20 9.64
N ILE A 401 17.79 13.92 8.87
CA ILE A 401 18.24 12.57 8.56
C ILE A 401 19.36 12.22 9.55
N SER A 402 19.11 11.28 10.45
CA SER A 402 20.10 10.92 11.48
C SER A 402 21.23 10.04 10.92
N PRO A 403 22.45 10.11 11.48
CA PRO A 403 23.49 9.14 11.17
C PRO A 403 23.13 7.76 11.74
N ILE A 404 23.45 6.70 11.02
CA ILE A 404 23.40 5.34 11.57
C ILE A 404 24.60 5.12 12.50
N LEU A 405 24.37 4.53 13.69
CA LEU A 405 25.42 4.26 14.66
C LEU A 405 26.16 2.96 14.32
N SER A 406 27.50 3.03 14.23
CA SER A 406 28.38 1.86 14.08
C SER A 406 29.52 1.95 15.11
N PRO A 407 29.73 0.93 15.97
CA PRO A 407 30.80 0.95 16.96
C PRO A 407 32.21 1.11 16.38
N SER A 408 32.40 0.70 15.12
CA SER A 408 33.69 0.73 14.42
C SER A 408 33.74 1.76 13.28
N ASN A 409 32.68 2.54 13.07
CA ASN A 409 32.52 3.42 11.90
C ASN A 409 32.76 2.73 10.55
N THR A 410 32.43 1.43 10.47
CA THR A 410 32.47 0.66 9.23
C THR A 410 31.06 0.36 8.73
N PHE A 411 30.87 0.45 7.41
CA PHE A 411 29.59 0.31 6.75
C PHE A 411 29.77 -0.43 5.41
N ILE A 412 28.73 -1.13 4.97
CA ILE A 412 28.63 -1.71 3.62
C ILE A 412 27.39 -1.13 2.93
N GLN A 413 27.51 -0.83 1.65
CA GLN A 413 26.42 -0.36 0.80
C GLN A 413 26.36 -1.22 -0.45
N ALA A 414 25.17 -1.71 -0.76
CA ALA A 414 24.86 -2.36 -2.02
C ALA A 414 23.97 -1.42 -2.84
N VAL A 415 24.21 -1.33 -4.14
CA VAL A 415 23.43 -0.52 -5.06
C VAL A 415 22.90 -1.43 -6.17
N LEU A 416 21.64 -1.23 -6.54
CA LEU A 416 21.04 -1.93 -7.66
C LEU A 416 21.67 -1.42 -8.96
N VAL A 417 22.35 -2.31 -9.71
CA VAL A 417 23.01 -1.93 -10.97
C VAL A 417 22.00 -1.77 -12.12
N THR A 418 20.90 -2.53 -12.10
CA THR A 418 19.81 -2.43 -13.08
C THR A 418 18.49 -2.85 -12.44
N GLN A 419 17.42 -2.09 -12.72
CA GLN A 419 16.04 -2.44 -12.36
C GLN A 419 15.53 -3.65 -13.15
N ASN A 420 16.13 -3.92 -14.32
CA ASN A 420 15.79 -5.03 -15.21
C ASN A 420 17.02 -5.91 -15.42
N PRO A 421 17.38 -6.77 -14.46
CA PRO A 421 18.38 -7.80 -14.69
C PRO A 421 17.87 -8.77 -15.78
N LYS A 422 18.74 -9.12 -16.73
CA LYS A 422 18.41 -10.04 -17.83
C LYS A 422 18.17 -11.46 -17.36
#